data_AF-A0A958SVT2-F1
#
_entry.id   AF-A0A958SVT2-F1
#
_cell.length_a   1.000
_cell.length_b   1.000
_cell.length_c   1.000
_cell.angle_alpha   90.00
_cell.angle_beta   90.00
_cell.angle_gamma   90.00
#
_symmetry.space_group_name_H-M   'P 1'
#
loop_
_entity.id
_entity.type
_entity.pdbx_description
1 polymer ?
#
loop_
_entity_poly.entity_id
_entity_poly.type
_entity_poly.pdbx_seq_one_letter_code
_entity_poly.pdbx_strand_id
1 'polypeptide(L)' 'QNAAEMHSPALVANYTYDLVKEFNSFYQNVSILGAETPEEIAFRVQLSKVVGTTIKNAFALLGIEMPERM' A
#
# COMPACT_ATOMS: atom_id res chain seq x y z
N GLN A 1 9.92 0.92 -13.06
CA GLN A 1 10.73 1.08 -14.29
C GLN A 1 9.82 1.23 -15.52
N ASN A 2 8.87 0.32 -15.72
CA ASN A 2 7.91 0.36 -16.85
C ASN A 2 7.19 1.70 -17.08
N ALA A 3 6.75 2.41 -16.03
CA ALA A 3 6.09 3.71 -16.19
C ALA A 3 6.98 4.80 -16.80
N ALA A 4 8.28 4.77 -16.48
CA ALA A 4 9.26 5.70 -17.04
C ALA A 4 9.62 5.32 -18.47
N GLU A 5 9.79 4.03 -18.75
CA GLU A 5 10.10 3.50 -20.08
C GLU A 5 8.96 3.71 -21.08
N MET A 6 7.71 3.61 -20.62
CA MET A 6 6.51 3.81 -21.45
C MET A 6 5.99 5.26 -21.42
N HIS A 7 6.70 6.18 -20.73
CA HIS A 7 6.28 7.56 -20.50
C HIS A 7 4.81 7.69 -20.04
N SER A 8 4.33 6.76 -19.23
CA SER A 8 2.92 6.65 -18.83
C SER A 8 2.76 6.61 -17.30
N PRO A 9 2.47 7.76 -16.66
CA PRO A 9 2.23 7.82 -15.22
C PRO A 9 0.94 7.07 -14.81
N ALA A 10 0.02 6.80 -15.75
CA ALA A 10 -1.20 6.04 -15.51
C ALA A 10 -0.92 4.62 -14.99
N LEU A 11 0.23 4.03 -15.34
CA LEU A 11 0.63 2.71 -14.84
C LEU A 11 0.87 2.72 -13.33
N VAL A 12 1.45 3.81 -12.79
CA VAL A 12 1.66 3.98 -11.34
C VAL A 12 0.32 4.18 -10.63
N ALA A 13 -0.57 4.98 -11.22
CA ALA A 13 -1.89 5.23 -10.67
C ALA A 13 -2.73 3.93 -10.58
N ASN A 14 -2.76 3.14 -11.66
CA ASN A 14 -3.49 1.87 -11.70
C ASN A 14 -2.92 0.86 -10.69
N TYR A 15 -1.59 0.70 -10.65
CA TYR A 15 -0.95 -0.16 -9.64
C TYR A 15 -1.31 0.26 -8.22
N THR A 16 -1.29 1.58 -7.94
CA THR A 16 -1.60 2.09 -6.61
C THR A 16 -3.05 1.86 -6.23
N TYR A 17 -3.98 2.01 -7.18
CA TYR A 17 -5.40 1.70 -6.99
C TYR A 17 -5.60 0.22 -6.63
N ASP A 18 -4.99 -0.68 -7.39
CA ASP A 18 -5.09 -2.13 -7.15
C ASP A 18 -4.49 -2.51 -5.79
N LEU A 19 -3.32 -1.95 -5.45
CA LEU A 19 -2.65 -2.17 -4.15
C LEU A 19 -3.53 -1.71 -2.97
N VAL A 20 -4.13 -0.53 -3.06
CA VAL A 20 -5.04 -0.01 -2.01
C VAL A 20 -6.26 -0.91 -1.86
N LYS A 21 -6.84 -1.35 -2.98
CA LYS A 21 -8.01 -2.24 -2.98
C LYS A 21 -7.72 -3.59 -2.34
N GLU A 22 -6.59 -4.21 -2.70
CA GLU A 22 -6.16 -5.48 -2.10
C GLU A 22 -5.85 -5.32 -0.61
N PHE A 23 -5.15 -4.25 -0.23
CA PHE A 23 -4.83 -3.99 1.17
C PHE A 23 -6.10 -3.73 2.01
N ASN A 24 -7.10 -3.04 1.46
CA ASN A 24 -8.38 -2.84 2.15
C ASN A 24 -9.09 -4.17 2.41
N SER A 25 -9.13 -5.06 1.40
CA SER A 25 -9.66 -6.41 1.56
C SER A 25 -8.88 -7.23 2.61
N PHE A 26 -7.55 -7.16 2.60
CA PHE A 26 -6.71 -7.78 3.62
C PHE A 26 -7.04 -7.26 5.02
N TYR A 27 -7.14 -5.94 5.19
CA TYR A 27 -7.43 -5.30 6.47
C TYR A 27 -8.80 -5.70 7.05
N GLN A 28 -9.81 -5.89 6.19
CA GLN A 28 -11.14 -6.34 6.60
C GLN A 28 -11.20 -7.82 6.96
N ASN A 29 -10.47 -8.66 6.22
CA ASN A 29 -10.55 -10.12 6.38
C ASN A 29 -9.54 -10.68 7.40
N VAL A 30 -8.47 -9.94 7.72
CA VAL A 30 -7.37 -10.40 8.58
C VAL A 30 -7.16 -9.43 9.74
N SER A 31 -7.39 -9.90 10.97
CA SER A 31 -7.11 -9.11 12.17
C SER A 31 -5.61 -8.89 12.34
N ILE A 32 -5.15 -7.64 12.23
CA ILE A 32 -3.71 -7.32 12.35
C ILE A 32 -3.20 -7.54 13.77
N LEU A 33 -3.98 -7.14 14.78
CA LEU A 33 -3.60 -7.21 16.19
C LEU A 33 -4.16 -8.43 16.91
N GLY A 34 -5.09 -9.16 16.28
CA GLY A 34 -5.70 -10.38 16.84
C GLY A 34 -5.12 -11.66 16.26
N ALA A 35 -3.86 -11.67 15.84
CA ALA A 35 -3.18 -12.90 15.40
C ALA A 35 -2.77 -13.76 16.61
N GLU A 36 -2.64 -15.07 16.40
CA GLU A 36 -2.45 -16.04 17.49
C GLU A 36 -1.04 -15.93 18.11
N THR A 37 -0.06 -15.49 17.33
CA THR A 37 1.34 -15.39 17.75
C THR A 37 1.88 -13.96 17.64
N PRO A 38 2.80 -13.55 18.54
CA PRO A 38 3.48 -12.27 18.45
C PRO A 38 4.24 -12.07 17.13
N GLU A 39 4.79 -13.15 16.55
CA GLU A 39 5.49 -13.13 15.27
C GLU A 39 4.55 -12.78 14.12
N GLU A 40 3.33 -13.35 14.10
CA GLU A 40 2.32 -13.00 13.10
C GLU A 40 1.85 -11.55 13.22
N ILE A 41 1.66 -11.06 14.45
CA ILE A 41 1.31 -9.64 14.69
C ILE A 41 2.43 -8.76 14.14
N ALA A 42 3.69 -9.05 14.49
CA ALA A 42 4.84 -8.27 14.02
C ALA A 42 4.94 -8.27 12.49
N PHE A 43 4.73 -9.43 11.85
CA PHE A 43 4.71 -9.54 10.40
C PHE A 43 3.60 -8.70 9.76
N ARG A 44 2.36 -8.81 10.26
CA ARG A 44 1.21 -8.07 9.72
C ARG A 44 1.39 -6.55 9.89
N VAL A 45 1.92 -6.11 11.03
CA VAL A 45 2.24 -4.69 11.27
C VAL A 45 3.32 -4.19 10.31
N GLN A 46 4.39 -4.96 10.10
CA GLN A 46 5.42 -4.59 9.13
C GLN A 46 4.88 -4.54 7.70
N LEU A 47 4.05 -5.51 7.32
CA LEU A 47 3.40 -5.53 6.01
C LEU A 47 2.57 -4.25 5.79
N SER A 48 1.73 -3.87 6.76
CA SER A 48 0.95 -2.64 6.69
C SER A 48 1.83 -1.39 6.56
N LYS A 49 2.95 -1.33 7.27
CA LYS A 49 3.91 -0.21 7.17
C LYS A 49 4.55 -0.13 5.78
N VAL A 50 4.95 -1.26 5.21
CA VAL A 50 5.55 -1.32 3.87
C VAL A 50 4.52 -0.88 2.82
N VAL A 51 3.29 -1.41 2.88
CA VAL A 51 2.21 -1.04 1.96
C VAL A 51 1.92 0.47 2.03
N GLY A 52 1.78 1.02 3.24
CA GLY A 52 1.58 2.46 3.42
C GLY A 52 2.72 3.32 2.86
N THR A 53 3.98 2.88 3.04
CA THR A 53 5.15 3.55 2.47
C THR A 53 5.15 3.51 0.94
N THR A 54 4.81 2.37 0.35
CA THR A 54 4.69 2.20 -1.10
C THR A 54 3.62 3.11 -1.69
N ILE A 55 2.44 3.18 -1.07
CA ILE A 55 1.35 4.06 -1.51
C ILE A 55 1.78 5.53 -1.42
N LYS A 56 2.40 5.94 -0.30
CA LYS A 56 2.92 7.31 -0.13
C LYS A 56 3.93 7.68 -1.23
N ASN A 57 4.86 6.78 -1.54
CA ASN A 57 5.85 7.01 -2.59
C ASN A 57 5.21 7.12 -3.98
N ALA A 58 4.20 6.28 -4.26
CA ALA A 58 3.47 6.35 -5.53
C ALA A 58 2.66 7.64 -5.69
N PHE A 59 2.00 8.10 -4.62
CA PHE A 59 1.31 9.39 -4.60
C PHE A 59 2.27 10.55 -4.79
N ALA A 60 3.42 10.54 -4.12
CA ALA A 60 4.47 11.54 -4.30
C ALA A 60 5.01 11.58 -5.75
N LEU A 61 5.19 10.41 -6.38
CA LEU A 61 5.58 10.31 -7.80
C LEU A 61 4.52 10.89 -8.75
N LEU A 62 3.25 10.81 -8.39
CA LEU A 62 2.12 11.38 -9.14
C LEU A 62 1.88 12.86 -8.82
N GLY A 63 2.61 13.45 -7.87
CA GLY A 63 2.40 14.82 -7.42
C GLY A 63 1.12 15.02 -6.60
N ILE A 64 0.59 13.96 -5.99
CA ILE A 64 -0.62 13.98 -5.18
C ILE A 64 -0.24 14.04 -3.70
N GLU A 65 -0.80 14.99 -2.98
CA GLU A 65 -0.60 15.09 -1.53
C GLU A 65 -1.52 14.11 -0.80
N MET A 66 -0.93 13.26 0.04
CA MET A 66 -1.64 12.20 0.74
C MET A 66 -2.13 12.74 2.10
N PRO A 67 -3.43 12.62 2.46
CA PRO A 67 -3.90 13.02 3.77
C PRO A 67 -3.17 12.27 4.90
N GLU A 68 -2.96 12.93 6.04
CA GLU A 68 -2.24 12.35 7.20
C GLU A 68 -2.91 11.09 7.78
N ARG A 69 -4.17 10.85 7.42
CA ARG A 69 -4.92 9.62 7.71
C ARG A 69 -5.65 9.17 6.45
N MET A 70 -5.47 7.90 6.09
CA MET A 70 -6.35 7.15 5.18
C MET A 70 -7.67 6.87 5.86
#